data_AF-A0A167GXH0-F1
#
_entry.id   AF-A0A167GXH0-F1
#
_cell.length_a   1.000
_cell.length_b   1.000
_cell.length_c   1.000
_cell.angle_alpha   90.00
_cell.angle_beta   90.00
_cell.angle_gamma   90.00
#
_symmetry.space_group_name_H-M   'P 1'
#
loop_
_entity.id
_entity.type
_entity.pdbx_description
1 polymer ?
#
loop_
_entity_poly.entity_id
_entity_poly.type
_entity_poly.pdbx_seq_one_letter_code
_entity_poly.pdbx_strand_id
1 'polypeptide(L)' 'MTATHKALSLPGLETAYDALATAIDEVGAGKTELFLVKLALLNANALGDPEQFQQHLQAALKDL' A
#
# COMPACT_ATOMS: atom_id res chain seq x y z
N MET A 1 -1.52 24.34 9.95
CA MET A 1 -0.57 23.31 10.42
C MET A 1 -0.39 22.33 9.28
N THR A 2 0.67 22.48 8.48
CA THR A 2 0.96 21.62 7.32
C THR A 2 1.46 20.28 7.83
N ALA A 3 0.65 19.22 7.72
CA ALA A 3 1.10 17.87 7.94
C ALA A 3 2.14 17.54 6.85
N THR A 4 3.43 17.56 7.20
CA THR A 4 4.49 17.02 6.35
C THR A 4 4.23 15.54 6.22
N HIS A 5 3.62 15.12 5.10
CA HIS A 5 3.57 13.72 4.72
C HIS A 5 5.02 13.28 4.54
N LYS A 6 5.60 12.64 5.56
CA LYS A 6 6.98 12.16 5.51
C LYS A 6 6.97 10.93 4.60
N ALA A 7 7.04 11.19 3.30
CA ALA A 7 7.22 10.15 2.31
C ALA A 7 8.35 9.22 2.77
N LEU A 8 8.11 7.91 2.69
CA LEU A 8 9.13 6.92 3.00
C LEU A 8 10.37 7.23 2.17
N SER A 9 11.53 7.24 2.83
CA SER A 9 12.81 7.30 2.13
C SER A 9 12.95 6.05 1.26
N LEU A 10 13.76 6.13 0.20
CA LEU A 10 14.00 4.99 -0.71
C LEU A 10 14.28 3.65 0.02
N PRO A 11 15.13 3.61 1.07
CA PRO A 11 15.36 2.36 1.83
C PRO A 11 14.11 1.83 2.56
N GLY A 12 13.22 2.73 2.97
CA GLY A 12 11.94 2.37 3.59
C GLY A 12 10.97 1.79 2.58
N LEU A 13 10.98 2.28 1.34
CA LEU A 13 10.18 1.73 0.24
C LEU A 13 10.71 0.34 -0.17
N GLU A 14 12.02 0.17 -0.26
CA GLU A 14 12.65 -1.14 -0.54
C GLU A 14 12.27 -2.17 0.52
N THR A 15 12.37 -1.81 1.80
CA THR A 15 11.97 -2.69 2.92
C THR A 15 10.48 -3.07 2.83
N ALA A 16 9.62 -2.10 2.50
CA ALA A 16 8.18 -2.37 2.35
C ALA A 16 7.89 -3.27 1.15
N TYR A 17 8.61 -3.09 0.05
CA TYR A 17 8.50 -3.93 -1.14
C TYR A 17 8.96 -5.36 -0.87
N ASP A 18 10.11 -5.56 -0.22
CA ASP A 18 10.64 -6.88 0.14
C ASP A 18 9.69 -7.64 1.08
N ALA A 19 9.12 -6.94 2.06
CA ALA A 19 8.12 -7.50 2.95
C ALA A 19 6.84 -7.90 2.20
N LEU A 20 6.40 -7.07 1.25
CA LEU A 20 5.24 -7.36 0.41
C LEU A 20 5.48 -8.57 -0.48
N ALA A 21 6.64 -8.67 -1.14
CA ALA A 21 7.01 -9.80 -1.99
C ALA A 21 7.01 -11.11 -1.19
N THR A 22 7.65 -11.11 -0.03
CA THR A 22 7.68 -12.28 0.88
C THR A 22 6.27 -12.71 1.31
N ALA A 23 5.41 -11.74 1.65
CA ALA A 23 4.02 -12.03 2.04
C ALA A 23 3.18 -12.57 0.88
N ILE A 24 3.38 -12.06 -0.35
CA ILE A 24 2.70 -12.56 -1.55
C ILE A 24 3.09 -14.03 -1.81
N ASP A 25 4.37 -14.36 -1.68
CA ASP A 25 4.85 -15.74 -1.83
C ASP A 25 4.26 -16.68 -0.77
N GLU A 26 4.14 -16.23 0.48
CA GLU A 26 3.54 -17.01 1.57
C GLU A 26 2.03 -17.25 1.36
N VAL A 27 1.31 -16.24 0.89
CA VAL A 27 -0.14 -16.32 0.64
C VAL A 27 -0.44 -17.24 -0.55
N GLY A 28 0.42 -17.22 -1.57
CA GLY A 28 0.29 -17.98 -2.80
C GLY A 28 -0.74 -17.40 -3.79
N ALA A 29 -0.54 -17.69 -5.07
CA ALA A 29 -1.24 -17.07 -6.21
C ALA A 29 -2.78 -17.13 -6.14
N GLY A 30 -3.37 -18.11 -5.46
CA GLY A 30 -4.82 -18.24 -5.34
C GLY A 30 -5.48 -17.27 -4.35
N LYS A 31 -4.70 -16.57 -3.52
CA LYS A 31 -5.21 -15.66 -2.48
C LYS A 31 -4.56 -14.28 -2.50
N THR A 32 -3.59 -14.05 -3.40
CA THR A 32 -2.86 -12.79 -3.51
C THR A 32 -3.79 -11.59 -3.67
N GLU A 33 -4.79 -11.66 -4.54
CA GLU A 33 -5.75 -10.56 -4.75
C GLU A 33 -6.52 -10.21 -3.47
N LEU A 34 -7.07 -11.23 -2.77
CA LEU A 34 -7.79 -11.03 -1.52
C LEU A 34 -6.89 -10.45 -0.42
N PHE A 35 -5.64 -10.89 -0.36
CA PHE A 35 -4.64 -10.36 0.56
C PHE A 35 -4.33 -8.88 0.27
N LEU A 36 -4.05 -8.53 -0.99
CA LEU A 36 -3.73 -7.16 -1.38
C LEU A 36 -4.90 -6.21 -1.15
N VAL A 37 -6.13 -6.62 -1.44
CA VAL A 37 -7.33 -5.84 -1.13
C VAL A 37 -7.46 -5.61 0.37
N LYS A 38 -7.27 -6.66 1.19
CA LYS A 38 -7.34 -6.54 2.65
C LYS A 38 -6.24 -5.62 3.20
N LEU A 39 -5.02 -5.72 2.68
CA LEU A 39 -3.91 -4.84 3.05
C LEU A 39 -4.21 -3.38 2.69
N ALA A 40 -4.73 -3.12 1.48
CA ALA A 40 -5.14 -1.79 1.05
C ALA A 40 -6.23 -1.19 1.95
N LEU A 41 -7.24 -1.97 2.34
CA LEU A 41 -8.29 -1.53 3.26
C LEU A 41 -7.76 -1.23 4.67
N LEU A 42 -6.83 -2.05 5.19
CA LEU A 42 -6.18 -1.79 6.47
C LEU A 42 -5.36 -0.49 6.44
N ASN A 43 -4.61 -0.26 5.35
CA ASN A 43 -3.89 1.00 5.15
C ASN A 43 -4.83 2.19 5.00
N ALA A 44 -5.95 2.05 4.28
CA ALA A 44 -6.98 3.10 4.19
C ALA A 44 -7.54 3.46 5.58
N ASN A 45 -7.80 2.45 6.42
CA ASN A 45 -8.25 2.68 7.78
C ASN A 45 -7.18 3.36 8.64
N ALA A 46 -5.92 2.97 8.51
CA ALA A 46 -4.80 3.58 9.22
C ALA A 46 -4.52 5.01 8.76
N LEU A 47 -4.71 5.32 7.46
CA LEU A 47 -4.62 6.67 6.91
C LEU A 47 -5.72 7.58 7.50
N GLY A 48 -6.90 7.02 7.79
CA GLY A 48 -8.03 7.76 8.36
C GLY A 48 -8.65 8.79 7.41
N ASP A 49 -8.15 8.89 6.18
CA ASP A 49 -8.57 9.86 5.16
C ASP A 49 -8.97 9.13 3.85
N PRO A 50 -10.27 9.09 3.53
CA PRO A 50 -10.76 8.37 2.35
C PRO A 50 -10.40 9.07 1.03
N GLU A 51 -10.26 10.39 1.02
CA GLU A 51 -9.89 11.15 -0.18
C GLU A 51 -8.43 10.88 -0.56
N GLN A 52 -7.55 10.85 0.43
CA GLN A 52 -6.14 10.52 0.25
C GLN A 52 -5.96 9.09 -0.26
N PHE A 53 -6.73 8.13 0.26
CA PHE A 53 -6.75 6.77 -0.27
C PHE A 53 -7.24 6.72 -1.73
N GLN A 54 -8.31 7.44 -2.08
CA GLN A 54 -8.78 7.52 -3.46
C GLN A 54 -7.73 8.13 -4.40
N GLN A 55 -7.01 9.16 -3.97
CA GLN A 55 -5.91 9.73 -4.75
C GLN A 55 -4.81 8.71 -5.00
N HIS A 56 -4.41 7.92 -3.99
CA HIS A 56 -3.42 6.85 -4.16
C HIS A 56 -3.92 5.74 -5.09
N LEU A 57 -5.20 5.36 -4.99
CA LEU A 57 -5.81 4.38 -5.89
C LEU A 57 -5.77 4.84 -7.35
N GLN A 58 -6.14 6.10 -7.61
CA GLN A 58 -6.10 6.68 -8.95
C GLN A 58 -4.69 6.85 -9.48
N ALA A 59 -3.71 7.14 -8.62
CA ALA A 59 -2.30 7.17 -9.00
C ALA A 59 -1.81 5.77 -9.40
N ALA A 60 -2.10 4.75 -8.59
CA ALA A 60 -1.73 3.36 -8.88
C ALA A 60 -2.35 2.85 -10.19
N LEU A 61 -3.60 3.23 -10.51
CA LEU A 61 -4.26 2.86 -11.77
C LEU A 61 -3.65 3.52 -13.02
N LYS A 62 -2.94 4.65 -12.88
CA LYS A 62 -2.30 5.35 -14.00
C LYS A 62 -0.89 4.85 -14.31
N ASP A 63 -0.21 4.28 -13.32
CA ASP A 63 1.16 3.77 -13.39
C ASP A 63 1.24 2.24 -13.59
N LEU A 64 0.10 1.60 -13.89
CA LEU A 64 -0.05 0.15 -14.09
C LEU A 64 0.09 -0.24 -15.56
#